data_AF-A0A949TLL2-F1
#
_entry.id   AF-A0A949TLL2-F1
#
_cell.length_a   1.000
_cell.length_b   1.000
_cell.length_c   1.000
_cell.angle_alpha   90.00
_cell.angle_beta   90.00
_cell.angle_gamma   90.00
#
_symmetry.space_group_name_H-M   'P 1'
#
loop_
_entity.id
_entity.type
_entity.pdbx_description
1 polymer ?
#
loop_
_entity_poly.entity_id
_entity_poly.type
_entity_poly.pdbx_seq_one_letter_code
_entity_poly.pdbx_strand_id
1 'polypeptide(L)'
;MASTEEHFHRVKELSIRLAHHIGLSNSEVEKLGLLAMLHDIGKAAIPDDVLEKPGSLNSEEWSLMKQHCEIGYRIAVATPEIAPIANFILYHHEHWDGSVYPFGLKKDEIPKLSRIFSIIDAYDVMIYSRPYR
;
A
#
# COMPACT_ATOMS: atom_id res chain seq x y z
N MET A 1 2.34 -16.28 -4.94
CA MET A 1 3.38 -16.13 -3.91
C MET A 1 4.69 -15.54 -4.46
N ALA A 2 5.32 -16.08 -5.51
CA ALA A 2 6.56 -15.47 -6.07
C ALA A 2 6.41 -14.02 -6.58
N SER A 3 5.23 -13.64 -7.05
CA SER A 3 4.93 -12.28 -7.56
C SER A 3 4.92 -11.20 -6.47
N THR A 4 4.64 -11.57 -5.22
CA THR A 4 4.40 -10.61 -4.12
C THR A 4 5.72 -10.19 -3.46
N GLU A 5 6.64 -11.13 -3.26
CA GLU A 5 7.96 -10.84 -2.68
C GLU A 5 8.80 -9.98 -3.63
N GLU A 6 8.85 -10.35 -4.92
CA GLU A 6 9.54 -9.53 -5.92
C GLU A 6 8.94 -8.13 -6.05
N HIS A 7 7.60 -8.03 -5.97
CA HIS A 7 6.90 -6.75 -5.94
C HIS A 7 7.34 -5.87 -4.76
N PHE A 8 7.35 -6.40 -3.53
CA PHE A 8 7.80 -5.63 -2.37
C PHE A 8 9.25 -5.16 -2.51
N HIS A 9 10.14 -6.01 -3.04
CA HIS A 9 11.52 -5.61 -3.30
C HIS A 9 11.64 -4.50 -4.34
N ARG A 10 10.92 -4.60 -5.47
CA ARG A 10 10.95 -3.58 -6.52
C ARG A 10 10.36 -2.27 -6.05
N VAL A 11 9.19 -2.32 -5.40
CA VAL A 11 8.52 -1.13 -4.88
C VAL A 11 9.36 -0.45 -3.80
N LYS A 12 10.03 -1.20 -2.92
CA LYS A 12 10.98 -0.63 -1.94
C LYS A 12 12.14 0.09 -2.63
N GLU A 13 12.77 -0.56 -3.60
CA GLU A 13 13.90 0.03 -4.32
C GLU A 13 13.50 1.30 -5.08
N LEU A 14 12.37 1.25 -5.79
CA LEU A 14 11.80 2.42 -6.49
C LEU A 14 11.44 3.54 -5.51
N SER A 15 10.88 3.20 -4.35
CA SER A 15 10.55 4.14 -3.29
C SER A 15 11.77 4.90 -2.79
N ILE A 16 12.84 4.19 -2.44
CA ILE A 16 14.08 4.80 -1.94
C ILE A 16 14.71 5.70 -3.00
N ARG A 17 14.78 5.22 -4.25
CA ARG A 17 15.34 6.00 -5.37
C ARG A 17 14.55 7.28 -5.64
N LEU A 18 13.23 7.20 -5.70
CA LEU A 18 12.37 8.37 -5.91
C LEU A 18 12.50 9.34 -4.74
N ALA A 19 12.48 8.85 -3.50
CA ALA A 19 12.60 9.66 -2.29
C ALA A 19 13.89 10.49 -2.28
N HIS A 20 15.03 9.88 -2.63
CA HIS A 20 16.28 10.61 -2.77
C HIS A 20 16.24 11.63 -3.92
N HIS A 21 15.67 11.26 -5.07
CA HIS A 21 15.59 12.14 -6.23
C HIS A 21 14.77 13.42 -5.95
N ILE A 22 13.68 13.31 -5.18
CA ILE A 22 12.81 14.45 -4.83
C ILE A 22 13.24 15.15 -3.53
N GLY A 23 14.35 14.75 -2.92
CA GLY A 23 14.92 15.41 -1.74
C GLY A 23 14.17 15.17 -0.43
N LEU A 24 13.59 13.99 -0.23
CA LEU A 24 13.03 13.61 1.08
C LEU A 24 14.13 13.48 2.14
N SER A 25 13.77 13.76 3.39
CA SER A 25 14.68 13.57 4.53
C SER A 25 14.97 12.09 4.78
N ASN A 26 16.09 11.77 5.45
CA ASN A 26 16.44 10.38 5.78
C ASN A 26 15.32 9.65 6.55
N SER A 27 14.66 10.35 7.49
CA SER A 27 13.52 9.79 8.23
C SER A 27 12.33 9.45 7.31
N GLU A 28 12.09 10.25 6.28
CA GLU A 28 11.02 10.01 5.32
C GLU A 28 11.37 8.89 4.33
N VAL A 29 12.64 8.81 3.91
CA VAL A 29 13.14 7.69 3.10
C VAL A 29 12.96 6.37 3.86
N GLU A 30 13.33 6.33 5.14
CA GLU A 30 13.15 5.15 5.99
C GLU A 30 11.68 4.75 6.12
N LYS A 31 10.81 5.72 6.44
CA LYS A 31 9.36 5.48 6.55
C LYS A 31 8.74 5.01 5.23
N LEU A 32 9.15 5.58 4.10
CA LEU A 32 8.65 5.18 2.79
C LEU A 32 9.13 3.76 2.44
N GLY A 33 10.37 3.41 2.76
CA GLY A 33 10.89 2.05 2.58
C GLY A 33 10.18 1.02 3.45
N LEU A 34 9.84 1.37 4.71
CA LEU A 34 9.03 0.53 5.58
C LEU A 34 7.59 0.36 5.05
N LEU A 35 6.97 1.46 4.61
CA LEU A 35 5.65 1.44 3.99
C LEU A 35 5.64 0.51 2.77
N ALA A 36 6.65 0.60 1.90
CA ALA A 36 6.74 -0.25 0.72
C ALA A 36 6.73 -1.75 1.04
N MET A 37 7.38 -2.15 2.13
CA MET A 37 7.41 -3.54 2.56
C MET A 37 6.15 -4.01 3.28
N LEU A 38 5.38 -3.09 3.87
CA LEU A 38 4.35 -3.41 4.85
C LEU A 38 2.95 -2.87 4.52
N HIS A 39 2.78 -2.17 3.39
CA HIS A 39 1.50 -1.58 2.99
C HIS A 39 0.35 -2.60 2.98
N ASP A 40 0.67 -3.86 2.63
CA ASP A 40 -0.27 -4.97 2.52
C ASP A 40 -0.25 -5.93 3.72
N ILE A 41 0.39 -5.60 4.86
CA ILE A 41 0.50 -6.52 6.01
C ILE A 41 -0.86 -7.00 6.53
N GLY A 42 -1.91 -6.18 6.38
CA GLY A 42 -3.27 -6.56 6.78
C GLY A 42 -3.90 -7.66 5.92
N LYS A 43 -3.34 -7.98 4.74
CA LYS A 43 -3.78 -9.11 3.92
C LYS A 43 -3.63 -10.45 4.64
N ALA A 44 -2.76 -10.54 5.65
CA ALA A 44 -2.59 -11.73 6.48
C ALA A 44 -3.85 -12.14 7.26
N ALA A 45 -4.84 -11.26 7.40
CA ALA A 45 -6.11 -11.56 8.06
C ALA A 45 -7.30 -11.63 7.09
N ILE A 46 -7.05 -11.54 5.77
CA ILE A 46 -8.08 -11.71 4.75
C ILE A 46 -8.25 -13.22 4.50
N PRO A 47 -9.50 -13.73 4.44
CA PRO A 47 -9.76 -15.14 4.14
C PRO A 47 -9.11 -15.58 2.81
N ASP A 48 -8.50 -16.77 2.79
CA ASP A 48 -7.78 -17.29 1.61
C ASP A 48 -8.71 -17.43 0.39
N ASP A 49 -9.98 -17.78 0.59
CA ASP A 49 -10.99 -17.90 -0.47
C ASP A 49 -11.34 -16.56 -1.14
N VAL A 50 -11.05 -15.43 -0.47
CA VAL A 50 -11.11 -14.08 -1.03
C VAL A 50 -9.76 -13.65 -1.59
N LEU A 51 -8.67 -13.89 -0.86
CA LEU A 51 -7.32 -13.43 -1.21
C LEU A 51 -6.77 -14.13 -2.47
N GLU A 52 -7.04 -15.42 -2.61
CA GLU A 52 -6.53 -16.27 -3.69
C GLU A 52 -7.59 -16.60 -4.75
N LYS A 53 -8.76 -15.93 -4.70
CA LYS A 53 -9.87 -16.23 -5.59
C LYS A 53 -9.47 -16.12 -7.07
N PRO A 54 -9.69 -17.17 -7.87
CA PRO A 54 -9.51 -17.07 -9.32
C PRO A 54 -10.67 -16.24 -9.92
N GLY A 55 -10.32 -15.14 -10.60
CA GLY A 55 -11.27 -14.26 -11.28
C GLY A 55 -11.65 -13.04 -10.45
N SER A 56 -12.77 -12.40 -10.81
CA SER A 56 -13.19 -11.14 -10.16
C SER A 56 -13.86 -11.39 -8.81
N LEU A 57 -13.57 -10.50 -7.85
CA LEU A 57 -14.28 -10.44 -6.57
C LEU A 57 -15.69 -9.85 -6.76
N ASN A 58 -16.68 -10.38 -6.04
CA ASN A 58 -17.99 -9.78 -5.91
C ASN A 58 -17.97 -8.60 -4.90
N SER A 59 -19.13 -7.98 -4.65
CA SER A 59 -19.25 -6.83 -3.73
C SER A 59 -18.87 -7.15 -2.29
N GLU A 60 -19.29 -8.31 -1.76
CA GLU A 60 -18.97 -8.71 -0.39
C GLU A 60 -17.48 -9.02 -0.22
N GLU A 61 -16.91 -9.75 -1.17
CA GLU A 61 -15.49 -10.11 -1.21
C GLU A 61 -14.61 -8.87 -1.35
N TRP A 62 -15.03 -7.90 -2.18
CA TRP A 62 -14.36 -6.61 -2.26
C TRP A 62 -14.41 -5.84 -0.93
N SER A 63 -15.54 -5.92 -0.21
CA SER A 63 -15.68 -5.29 1.10
C SER A 63 -14.69 -5.90 2.10
N LEU A 64 -14.53 -7.23 2.09
CA LEU A 64 -13.54 -7.93 2.91
C LEU A 64 -12.11 -7.55 2.51
N MET A 65 -11.77 -7.62 1.23
CA MET A 65 -10.43 -7.26 0.72
C MET A 65 -10.03 -5.85 1.17
N LYS A 66 -10.94 -4.88 1.13
CA LYS A 66 -10.68 -3.49 1.55
C LYS A 66 -10.32 -3.34 3.02
N GLN A 67 -10.68 -4.29 3.89
CA GLN A 67 -10.36 -4.22 5.32
C GLN A 67 -8.85 -4.34 5.60
N HIS A 68 -8.05 -4.82 4.64
CA HIS A 68 -6.60 -4.97 4.84
C HIS A 68 -5.93 -3.65 5.26
N CYS A 69 -6.40 -2.49 4.81
CA CYS A 69 -5.82 -1.20 5.21
C CYS A 69 -6.05 -0.94 6.70
N GLU A 70 -7.27 -1.14 7.19
CA GLU A 70 -7.62 -0.95 8.61
C GLU A 70 -6.95 -1.98 9.51
N ILE A 71 -6.89 -3.23 9.06
CA ILE A 71 -6.20 -4.30 9.79
C ILE A 71 -4.71 -4.00 9.84
N GLY A 72 -4.09 -3.63 8.71
CA GLY A 72 -2.68 -3.26 8.63
C GLY A 72 -2.34 -2.06 9.53
N TYR A 73 -3.21 -1.05 9.56
CA TYR A 73 -3.11 0.06 10.50
C TYR A 73 -3.10 -0.41 11.97
N ARG A 74 -4.05 -1.29 12.35
CA ARG A 74 -4.14 -1.80 13.73
C ARG A 74 -2.89 -2.60 14.12
N ILE A 75 -2.39 -3.44 13.21
CA ILE A 75 -1.13 -4.19 13.40
C ILE A 75 0.04 -3.21 13.61
N ALA A 76 0.12 -2.19 12.78
CA ALA A 76 1.20 -1.22 12.83
C ALA A 76 1.17 -0.37 14.10
N VAL A 77 0.01 0.15 14.52
CA VAL A 77 -0.13 0.91 15.77
C VAL A 77 0.27 0.08 17.00
N ALA A 78 0.01 -1.22 16.99
CA ALA A 78 0.36 -2.12 18.07
C ALA A 78 1.85 -2.47 18.14
N THR A 79 2.64 -2.12 17.12
CA THR A 79 4.05 -2.49 17.00
C THR A 79 4.93 -1.22 16.96
N PRO A 80 5.66 -0.89 18.06
CA PRO A 80 6.37 0.39 18.18
C PRO A 80 7.28 0.76 17.00
N GLU A 81 7.96 -0.22 16.43
CA GLU A 81 8.91 -0.05 15.32
C GLU A 81 8.25 0.41 14.02
N ILE A 82 6.97 0.07 13.81
CA ILE A 82 6.23 0.38 12.58
C ILE A 82 5.02 1.29 12.83
N ALA A 83 4.70 1.60 14.07
CA ALA A 83 3.68 2.59 14.43
C ALA A 83 3.85 3.94 13.68
N PRO A 84 5.08 4.46 13.41
CA PRO A 84 5.25 5.70 12.65
C PRO A 84 4.72 5.66 11.21
N ILE A 85 4.48 4.48 10.63
CA ILE A 85 3.95 4.33 9.27
C ILE A 85 2.48 3.89 9.23
N ALA A 86 1.82 3.72 10.39
CA ALA A 86 0.47 3.17 10.46
C ALA A 86 -0.53 3.95 9.61
N ASN A 87 -0.55 5.29 9.73
CA ASN A 87 -1.41 6.12 8.89
C ASN A 87 -1.09 5.97 7.41
N PHE A 88 0.17 5.74 7.04
CA PHE A 88 0.51 5.58 5.63
C PHE A 88 -0.04 4.28 5.06
N ILE A 89 -0.03 3.20 5.85
CA ILE A 89 -0.70 1.93 5.53
C ILE A 89 -2.20 2.13 5.42
N LEU A 90 -2.82 2.90 6.33
CA LEU A 90 -4.26 3.12 6.30
C LEU A 90 -4.75 3.81 5.02
N TYR A 91 -3.96 4.76 4.51
CA TYR A 91 -4.37 5.66 3.43
C TYR A 91 -3.66 5.41 2.10
N HIS A 92 -2.98 4.26 1.91
CA HIS A 92 -2.18 4.04 0.70
C HIS A 92 -3.00 3.85 -0.59
N HIS A 93 -4.28 3.49 -0.49
CA HIS A 93 -5.22 3.42 -1.61
C HIS A 93 -6.00 4.73 -1.86
N GLU A 94 -5.81 5.78 -1.05
CA GLU A 94 -6.51 7.05 -1.27
C GLU A 94 -6.06 7.70 -2.58
N HIS A 95 -7.04 8.09 -3.40
CA HIS A 95 -6.78 8.80 -4.65
C HIS A 95 -6.73 10.30 -4.45
N TRP A 96 -5.86 10.98 -5.20
CA TRP A 96 -5.67 12.43 -5.10
C TRP A 96 -6.97 13.25 -5.23
N ASP A 97 -7.92 12.78 -6.03
CA ASP A 97 -9.23 13.40 -6.26
C ASP A 97 -10.32 12.98 -5.26
N GLY A 98 -10.03 12.04 -4.37
CA GLY A 98 -10.94 11.45 -3.40
C GLY A 98 -11.98 10.52 -4.02
N SER A 99 -11.74 10.00 -5.22
CA SER A 99 -12.63 9.06 -5.90
C SER A 99 -12.62 7.65 -5.29
N VAL A 100 -11.61 7.32 -4.49
CA VAL A 100 -11.40 5.98 -3.92
C VAL A 100 -11.46 5.97 -2.40
N TYR A 101 -11.91 4.82 -1.90
CA TYR A 101 -12.12 4.40 -0.51
C TYR A 101 -10.76 4.11 0.19
N PRO A 102 -10.60 4.14 1.54
CA PRO A 102 -11.62 4.16 2.60
C PRO A 102 -12.33 5.44 2.95
N PHE A 103 -11.62 6.56 2.94
CA PHE A 103 -12.05 7.76 3.64
C PHE A 103 -12.37 8.92 2.71
N GLY A 104 -12.03 8.80 1.41
CA GLY A 104 -12.32 9.82 0.41
C GLY A 104 -11.53 11.11 0.65
N LEU A 105 -10.31 10.96 1.20
CA LEU A 105 -9.40 12.06 1.46
C LEU A 105 -8.96 12.68 0.14
N LYS A 106 -8.80 14.00 0.12
CA LYS A 106 -8.46 14.73 -1.10
C LYS A 106 -7.14 15.47 -0.93
N LYS A 107 -6.33 15.44 -1.98
CA LYS A 107 -5.13 16.28 -2.12
C LYS A 107 -4.22 16.16 -0.89
N ASP A 108 -4.09 17.22 -0.11
CA ASP A 108 -3.19 17.33 1.03
C ASP A 108 -3.74 16.71 2.33
N GLU A 109 -5.01 16.28 2.34
CA GLU A 109 -5.56 15.45 3.42
C GLU A 109 -4.90 14.07 3.44
N ILE A 110 -4.45 13.59 2.27
CA ILE A 110 -3.73 12.33 2.14
C ILE A 110 -2.28 12.55 2.63
N PRO A 111 -1.77 11.70 3.53
CA PRO A 111 -0.39 11.83 3.98
C PRO A 111 0.60 11.85 2.81
N LYS A 112 1.61 12.71 2.92
CA LYS A 112 2.59 12.92 1.85
C LYS A 112 3.22 11.60 1.36
N LEU A 113 3.60 10.72 2.29
CA LEU A 113 4.23 9.44 1.93
C LEU A 113 3.26 8.45 1.29
N SER A 114 1.97 8.47 1.66
CA SER A 114 0.94 7.65 0.98
C SER A 114 0.76 8.09 -0.48
N ARG A 115 0.75 9.40 -0.75
CA ARG A 115 0.65 9.93 -2.12
C ARG A 115 1.84 9.57 -2.99
N ILE A 116 3.05 9.63 -2.42
CA ILE A 116 4.26 9.25 -3.14
C ILE A 116 4.24 7.74 -3.40
N PHE A 117 3.87 6.96 -2.40
CA PHE A 117 3.81 5.50 -2.48
C PHE A 117 2.81 5.02 -3.53
N SER A 118 1.60 5.59 -3.59
CA SER A 118 0.58 5.15 -4.55
C SER A 118 1.01 5.31 -6.01
N ILE A 119 1.83 6.32 -6.32
CA ILE A 119 2.43 6.48 -7.65
C ILE A 119 3.40 5.33 -7.96
N ILE A 120 4.22 4.94 -6.98
CA ILE A 120 5.22 3.89 -7.14
C ILE A 120 4.56 2.53 -7.27
N ASP A 121 3.56 2.24 -6.43
CA ASP A 121 2.80 0.99 -6.44
C ASP A 121 2.08 0.81 -7.77
N ALA A 122 1.35 1.85 -8.22
CA ALA A 122 0.70 1.84 -9.54
C ALA A 122 1.71 1.66 -10.68
N TYR A 123 2.89 2.29 -10.59
CA TYR A 123 3.94 2.13 -11.59
C TYR A 123 4.48 0.69 -11.64
N ASP A 124 4.76 0.05 -10.51
CA ASP A 124 5.22 -1.35 -10.49
C ASP A 124 4.17 -2.28 -11.11
N VAL A 125 2.89 -2.09 -10.73
CA VAL A 125 1.78 -2.84 -11.30
C VAL A 125 1.68 -2.64 -12.81
N MET A 126 1.76 -1.41 -13.32
CA MET A 126 1.69 -1.15 -14.76
C MET A 126 2.83 -1.81 -15.56
N ILE A 127 4.01 -1.97 -14.96
CA ILE A 127 5.19 -2.53 -15.63
C ILE A 127 5.24 -4.06 -15.52
N TYR A 128 4.90 -4.63 -14.36
CA TYR A 128 5.15 -6.03 -14.04
C TYR A 128 3.88 -6.88 -13.92
N SER A 129 2.75 -6.27 -13.57
CA SER A 129 1.47 -6.96 -13.58
C SER A 129 0.96 -6.95 -15.02
N ARG A 130 1.28 -7.99 -15.79
CA ARG A 130 0.71 -8.18 -17.14
C ARG A 130 -0.83 -8.21 -17.01
N PRO A 131 -1.56 -7.24 -17.59
CA PRO A 131 -3.00 -7.37 -17.71
C PRO A 131 -3.27 -8.31 -18.89
N TYR A 132 -4.12 -9.32 -18.68
CA TYR A 132 -4.57 -10.33 -19.66
C TYR A 132 -3.63 -11.52 -19.95
N ARG A 133 -3.81 -12.58 -19.16
CA ARG A 133 -4.29 -13.86 -19.70
C ARG A 133 -5.58 -14.24 -18.99
#